data_AF-A0AAV8Z8E3-F1
#
_entry.id   AF-A0AAV8Z8E3-F1
#
_cell.length_a   1.000
_cell.length_b   1.000
_cell.length_c   1.000
_cell.angle_alpha   90.00
_cell.angle_beta   90.00
_cell.angle_gamma   90.00
#
_symmetry.space_group_name_H-M   'P 1'
#
loop_
_entity.id
_entity.type
_entity.pdbx_description
1 polymer ?
#
loop_
_entity_poly.entity_id
_entity_poly.type
_entity_poly.pdbx_seq_one_letter_code
_entity_poly.pdbx_strand_id
1 'polypeptide(L)'
;MMFSTLRTSSFFIARLMGLLIAVCVSLVASSLIALTLPVWLGRSVMALWLVGAPPPGPQISATDAQTEVKVHELYTAACGLYLCWLAARAVSLVLGWLPQGRAAMVDRLKQWCLLGLKTIVASTILLGVIPLLFGLLLELVVIIPLRVPIHQTPILFIWQDWALGVLYTKIACAITMMGPDWFLRAAIERAYRDGIRDMNLTFIFKELAAPVIVSFGLALSVPYVIAYSFVPIFVTNLQLRNLIARRLYPFLLLICVLNVIVFLQIRQFKKLYEHIKNDKYLVGQRLVNYDHRKKTQAAT
;
A
#
# COMPACT_ATOMS: atom_id res chain seq x y z
N MET A 1 37.40 62.39 -19.28
CA MET A 1 36.03 62.53 -19.82
C MET A 1 36.08 62.25 -21.31
N MET A 2 35.85 61.00 -21.71
CA MET A 2 35.82 60.61 -23.12
C MET A 2 34.59 59.74 -23.29
N PHE A 3 33.43 60.41 -23.42
CA PHE A 3 32.20 59.76 -23.84
C PHE A 3 32.42 59.31 -25.28
N SER A 4 32.81 58.05 -25.45
CA SER A 4 32.73 57.37 -26.73
C SER A 4 31.27 57.38 -27.17
N THR A 5 30.95 58.24 -28.12
CA THR A 5 29.65 58.35 -28.76
C THR A 5 29.29 56.97 -29.30
N LEU A 6 28.40 56.24 -28.60
CA LEU A 6 27.76 55.07 -29.16
C LEU A 6 26.98 55.56 -30.38
N ARG A 7 27.58 55.42 -31.57
CA ARG A 7 26.90 55.55 -32.86
C ARG A 7 25.84 54.46 -32.89
N THR A 8 24.65 54.77 -32.40
CA THR A 8 23.48 53.91 -32.50
C THR A 8 23.22 53.70 -33.97
N SER A 9 23.62 52.55 -34.50
CA SER A 9 23.23 52.14 -35.84
C SER A 9 21.71 52.26 -35.92
N SER A 10 21.17 52.95 -36.93
CA SER A 10 19.71 53.14 -37.12
C SER A 10 18.91 51.82 -36.99
N PHE A 11 19.56 50.71 -37.33
CA PHE A 11 19.02 49.35 -37.21
C PHE A 11 18.95 48.78 -35.77
N PHE A 12 19.42 49.49 -34.74
CA PHE A 12 19.41 49.00 -33.35
C PHE A 12 17.98 48.91 -32.80
N ILE A 13 17.17 49.95 -33.02
CA ILE A 13 15.76 49.97 -32.62
C ILE A 13 14.97 48.92 -33.40
N ALA A 14 15.22 48.78 -34.70
CA ALA A 14 14.60 47.76 -35.54
C ALA A 14 14.92 46.33 -35.07
N ARG A 15 16.19 46.06 -34.68
CA ARG A 15 16.60 44.77 -34.11
C ARG A 15 15.97 44.50 -32.74
N LEU A 16 15.86 45.53 -31.88
CA LEU A 16 15.21 45.42 -30.57
C LEU A 16 13.71 45.11 -30.72
N MET A 17 13.02 45.83 -31.61
CA MET A 17 11.61 45.57 -31.93
C MET A 17 11.42 44.18 -32.53
N GLY A 18 12.29 43.76 -33.45
CA GLY A 18 12.27 42.42 -34.03
C GLY A 18 12.48 41.32 -32.98
N LEU A 19 13.40 41.53 -32.03
CA LEU A 19 13.64 40.59 -30.94
C LEU A 19 12.47 40.53 -29.95
N LEU A 20 11.85 41.68 -29.63
CA LEU A 20 10.66 41.73 -28.78
C LEU A 20 9.48 41.00 -29.41
N ILE A 21 9.24 41.21 -30.71
CA ILE A 21 8.20 40.50 -31.47
C ILE A 21 8.50 39.01 -31.48
N ALA A 22 9.74 38.61 -31.75
CA ALA A 22 10.14 37.19 -31.75
C ALA A 22 9.93 36.54 -30.37
N VAL A 23 10.27 37.23 -29.28
CA VAL A 23 10.02 36.77 -27.91
C VAL A 23 8.52 36.61 -27.66
N CYS A 24 7.70 37.62 -28.00
CA CYS A 24 6.24 37.54 -27.86
C CYS A 24 5.64 36.37 -28.64
N VAL A 25 6.04 36.19 -29.91
CA VAL A 25 5.57 35.07 -30.75
C VAL A 25 5.99 33.73 -30.14
N SER A 26 7.23 33.59 -29.67
CA SER A 26 7.71 32.35 -29.04
C SER A 26 6.98 32.03 -27.73
N LEU A 27 6.62 33.06 -26.94
CA LEU A 27 5.91 32.90 -25.67
C LEU A 27 4.45 32.52 -25.89
N VAL A 28 3.78 33.13 -26.87
CA VAL A 28 2.42 32.75 -27.26
C VAL A 28 2.40 31.33 -27.81
N ALA A 29 3.32 30.99 -28.72
CA ALA A 29 3.40 29.65 -29.29
C ALA A 29 3.67 28.57 -28.23
N SER A 30 4.63 28.80 -27.32
CA SER A 30 4.92 27.86 -26.24
C SER A 30 3.75 27.68 -25.27
N SER A 31 3.04 28.76 -24.92
CA SER A 31 1.84 28.69 -24.09
C SER A 31 0.71 27.91 -24.76
N LEU A 32 0.47 28.16 -26.06
CA LEU A 32 -0.55 27.44 -26.83
C LEU A 32 -0.24 25.95 -26.92
N ILE A 33 1.01 25.59 -27.19
CA ILE A 33 1.47 24.21 -27.27
C ILE A 33 1.33 23.53 -25.90
N ALA A 34 1.73 24.19 -24.81
CA ALA A 34 1.64 23.65 -23.46
C ALA A 34 0.20 23.36 -23.02
N LEU A 35 -0.79 24.12 -23.49
CA LEU A 35 -2.20 23.91 -23.16
C LEU A 35 -2.90 22.94 -24.13
N THR A 36 -2.57 22.97 -25.42
CA THR A 36 -3.28 22.19 -26.45
C THR A 36 -2.74 20.76 -26.61
N LEU A 37 -1.43 20.53 -26.49
CA LEU A 37 -0.85 19.19 -26.61
C LEU A 37 -1.42 18.20 -25.58
N PRO A 38 -1.50 18.53 -24.28
CA PRO A 38 -2.07 17.63 -23.29
C PRO A 38 -3.51 17.26 -23.63
N VAL A 39 -4.36 18.24 -23.95
CA VAL A 39 -5.78 17.99 -24.22
C VAL A 39 -5.94 17.12 -25.47
N TRP A 40 -5.16 17.38 -26.53
CA TRP A 40 -5.19 16.58 -27.75
C TRP A 40 -4.74 15.12 -27.50
N LEU A 41 -3.60 14.92 -26.83
CA LEU A 41 -3.09 13.59 -26.47
C LEU A 41 -4.06 12.83 -25.55
N GLY A 42 -4.60 13.50 -24.54
CA GLY A 42 -5.57 12.93 -23.61
C GLY A 42 -6.84 12.44 -24.32
N ARG A 43 -7.36 13.23 -25.27
CA ARG A 43 -8.52 12.85 -26.09
C ARG A 43 -8.23 11.61 -26.95
N SER A 44 -7.07 11.57 -27.62
CA SER A 44 -6.68 10.42 -28.44
C SER A 44 -6.56 9.14 -27.61
N VAL A 45 -5.97 9.20 -26.42
CA VAL A 45 -5.80 8.03 -25.55
C VAL A 45 -7.13 7.55 -24.98
N MET A 46 -8.01 8.46 -24.55
CA MET A 46 -9.34 8.08 -24.07
C MET A 46 -10.22 7.51 -25.18
N ALA A 47 -10.16 8.06 -26.39
CA ALA A 47 -10.86 7.50 -27.55
C ALA A 47 -10.41 6.04 -27.83
N LEU A 48 -9.11 5.75 -27.73
CA LEU A 48 -8.59 4.39 -27.86
C LEU A 48 -9.05 3.47 -26.73
N TRP A 49 -9.11 3.98 -25.50
CA TRP A 49 -9.50 3.20 -24.32
C TRP A 49 -11.00 2.87 -24.30
N LEU A 50 -11.87 3.80 -24.70
CA LEU A 50 -13.31 3.56 -24.83
C LEU A 50 -13.68 2.60 -25.97
N VAL A 51 -12.86 2.52 -27.03
CA VAL A 51 -13.07 1.54 -28.11
C VAL A 51 -12.65 0.11 -27.70
N GLY A 52 -11.77 -0.03 -26.70
CA GLY A 52 -11.29 -1.32 -26.20
C GLY A 52 -12.01 -1.87 -24.96
N ALA A 53 -12.91 -1.10 -24.33
CA ALA A 53 -13.66 -1.53 -23.15
C ALA A 53 -14.99 -2.17 -23.56
N PRO A 54 -15.35 -3.38 -23.08
CA PRO A 54 -16.71 -3.88 -23.22
C PRO A 54 -17.66 -2.86 -22.58
N PRO A 55 -18.81 -2.54 -23.21
CA PRO A 55 -19.77 -1.61 -22.62
C PRO A 55 -20.15 -2.11 -21.22
N PRO A 56 -20.11 -1.26 -20.17
CA PRO A 56 -20.64 -1.64 -18.87
C PRO A 56 -22.10 -2.06 -19.08
N GLY A 57 -22.44 -3.26 -18.59
CA GLY A 57 -23.77 -3.86 -18.74
C GLY A 57 -24.90 -2.91 -18.31
N PRO A 58 -26.14 -3.20 -18.75
CA PRO A 58 -27.26 -2.28 -18.69
C PRO A 58 -27.54 -1.85 -17.25
N GLN A 59 -27.27 -0.58 -16.94
CA GLN A 59 -27.73 0.08 -15.72
C GLN A 59 -29.20 0.43 -15.97
N ILE A 60 -30.10 -0.38 -15.42
CA ILE A 60 -31.54 -0.14 -15.46
C ILE A 60 -31.81 1.11 -14.62
N SER A 61 -32.13 2.23 -15.26
CA SER A 61 -32.87 3.31 -14.62
C SER A 61 -33.64 4.07 -15.70
N ALA A 62 -34.96 3.96 -15.59
CA ALA A 62 -35.93 4.59 -16.44
C ALA A 62 -35.88 6.12 -16.32
N THR A 63 -36.46 6.76 -17.34
CA THR A 63 -36.83 8.18 -17.45
C THR A 63 -35.71 9.18 -17.73
N ASP A 64 -35.63 9.59 -19.00
CA ASP A 64 -35.27 10.92 -19.51
C ASP A 64 -34.14 11.68 -18.79
N ALA A 65 -32.91 11.27 -19.06
CA ALA A 65 -31.77 12.19 -19.19
C ALA A 65 -30.66 11.46 -19.94
N GLN A 66 -30.18 12.05 -21.03
CA GLN A 66 -29.02 11.61 -21.81
C GLN A 66 -27.84 11.29 -20.88
N THR A 67 -27.63 10.00 -20.60
CA THR A 67 -26.46 9.52 -19.85
C THR A 67 -25.37 9.19 -20.86
N GLU A 68 -24.88 10.23 -21.53
CA GLU A 68 -23.52 10.18 -22.06
C GLU A 68 -22.59 9.94 -20.87
N VAL A 69 -21.69 8.97 -21.00
CA VAL A 69 -20.57 8.78 -20.06
C VAL A 69 -19.75 10.08 -20.13
N LYS A 70 -20.06 11.04 -19.27
CA LYS A 70 -19.44 12.36 -19.25
C LYS A 70 -18.03 12.21 -18.72
N VAL A 71 -17.12 11.82 -19.60
CA VAL A 71 -15.68 11.92 -19.36
C VAL A 71 -15.41 13.39 -19.08
N HIS A 72 -15.09 13.72 -17.83
CA HIS A 72 -14.88 15.12 -17.48
C HIS A 72 -13.61 15.59 -18.22
N GLU A 73 -13.68 16.74 -18.89
CA GLU A 73 -12.55 17.36 -19.59
C GLU A 73 -11.31 17.50 -18.69
N LEU A 74 -11.51 17.58 -17.37
CA LEU A 74 -10.45 17.57 -16.36
C LEU A 74 -9.65 16.24 -16.36
N TYR A 75 -10.32 15.09 -16.48
CA TYR A 75 -9.63 13.80 -16.56
C TYR A 75 -8.84 13.66 -17.86
N THR A 76 -9.40 14.15 -18.97
CA THR A 76 -8.75 14.17 -20.28
C THR A 76 -7.49 15.04 -20.27
N ALA A 77 -7.60 16.26 -19.75
CA ALA A 77 -6.49 17.18 -19.62
C ALA A 77 -5.41 16.64 -18.67
N ALA A 78 -5.80 16.05 -17.53
CA ALA A 78 -4.88 15.43 -16.58
C ALA A 78 -4.14 14.24 -17.22
N CYS A 79 -4.86 13.33 -17.87
CA CYS A 79 -4.29 12.18 -18.56
C CYS A 79 -3.24 12.61 -19.61
N GLY A 80 -3.61 13.58 -20.44
CA GLY A 80 -2.71 14.19 -21.42
C GLY A 80 -1.46 14.82 -20.83
N LEU A 81 -1.60 15.55 -19.71
CA LEU A 81 -0.48 16.19 -19.03
C LEU A 81 0.51 15.15 -18.47
N TYR A 82 0.00 14.07 -17.88
CA TYR A 82 0.85 12.97 -17.41
C TYR A 82 1.57 12.26 -18.55
N LEU A 83 0.92 12.08 -19.71
CA LEU A 83 1.55 11.51 -20.90
C LEU A 83 2.68 12.40 -21.43
N CYS A 84 2.43 13.72 -21.53
CA CYS A 84 3.45 14.69 -21.89
C CYS A 84 4.64 14.66 -20.92
N TRP A 85 4.37 14.62 -19.62
CA TRP A 85 5.40 14.52 -18.59
C TRP A 85 6.21 13.22 -18.69
N LEU A 86 5.53 12.10 -18.92
CA LEU A 86 6.17 10.78 -19.08
C LEU A 86 7.03 10.72 -20.34
N ALA A 87 6.55 11.28 -21.45
CA ALA A 87 7.32 11.41 -22.68
C ALA A 87 8.55 12.30 -22.49
N ALA A 88 8.42 13.45 -21.85
CA ALA A 88 9.55 14.33 -21.54
C ALA A 88 10.58 13.63 -20.63
N ARG A 89 10.11 12.84 -19.66
CA ARG A 89 10.98 12.06 -18.77
C ARG A 89 11.69 10.93 -19.52
N ALA A 90 10.99 10.23 -20.41
CA ALA A 90 11.56 9.19 -21.24
C ALA A 90 12.64 9.75 -22.17
N VAL A 91 12.37 10.86 -22.86
CA VAL A 91 13.36 11.55 -23.70
C VAL A 91 14.59 11.96 -22.88
N SER A 92 14.38 12.56 -21.71
CA SER A 92 15.49 12.96 -20.82
C SER A 92 16.34 11.76 -20.38
N LEU A 93 15.70 10.62 -20.08
CA LEU A 93 16.39 9.39 -19.71
C LEU A 93 17.19 8.81 -20.89
N VAL A 94 16.59 8.77 -22.09
CA VAL A 94 17.24 8.27 -23.31
C VAL A 94 18.45 9.14 -23.67
N LEU A 95 18.32 10.48 -23.58
CA LEU A 95 19.43 11.42 -23.79
C LEU A 95 20.55 11.23 -22.75
N GLY A 96 20.21 10.91 -21.50
CA GLY A 96 21.18 10.57 -20.46
C GLY A 96 21.85 9.20 -20.65
N TRP A 97 21.22 8.26 -21.34
CA TRP A 97 21.72 6.89 -21.55
C TRP A 97 22.51 6.72 -22.85
N LEU A 98 22.27 7.60 -23.83
CA LEU A 98 23.03 7.70 -25.08
C LEU A 98 24.57 7.65 -24.90
N PRO A 99 25.18 8.38 -23.94
CA PRO A 99 26.64 8.35 -23.75
C PRO A 99 27.18 7.10 -23.02
N GLN A 100 26.34 6.24 -22.44
CA GLN A 100 26.77 5.13 -21.58
C GLN A 100 26.95 3.78 -22.28
N GLY A 101 26.61 3.68 -23.57
CA GLY A 101 26.79 2.47 -24.38
C GLY A 101 25.67 1.42 -24.22
N ARG A 102 25.43 0.64 -25.28
CA ARG A 102 24.30 -0.31 -25.37
C ARG A 102 24.36 -1.45 -24.34
N ALA A 103 25.55 -1.97 -24.03
CA ALA A 103 25.71 -3.07 -23.08
C ALA A 103 25.30 -2.66 -21.65
N ALA A 104 25.78 -1.50 -21.18
CA ALA A 104 25.41 -0.96 -19.88
C ALA A 104 23.90 -0.65 -19.79
N MET A 105 23.28 -0.21 -20.88
CA MET A 105 21.83 0.00 -20.95
C MET A 105 21.04 -1.29 -20.76
N VAL A 106 21.44 -2.38 -21.42
CA VAL A 106 20.76 -3.68 -21.29
C VAL A 106 20.91 -4.24 -19.88
N ASP A 107 22.09 -4.11 -19.27
CA ASP A 107 22.31 -4.56 -17.89
C ASP A 107 21.46 -3.78 -16.89
N ARG A 108 21.36 -2.46 -17.05
CA ARG A 108 20.47 -1.62 -16.24
C ARG A 108 19.02 -2.02 -16.46
N LEU A 109 18.56 -2.16 -17.71
CA LEU A 109 17.19 -2.55 -18.00
C LEU A 109 16.84 -3.91 -17.38
N LYS A 110 17.76 -4.88 -17.45
CA LYS A 110 17.61 -6.20 -16.83
C LYS A 110 17.50 -6.08 -15.30
N GLN A 111 18.35 -5.27 -14.67
CA GLN A 111 18.28 -5.00 -13.23
C GLN A 111 16.95 -4.36 -12.83
N TRP A 112 16.50 -3.34 -13.55
CA TRP A 112 15.23 -2.66 -13.29
C TRP A 112 14.02 -3.55 -13.56
N CYS A 113 14.06 -4.38 -14.61
CA CYS A 113 13.02 -5.36 -14.90
C CYS A 113 12.92 -6.42 -13.80
N LEU A 114 14.05 -6.96 -13.35
CA LEU A 114 14.09 -7.95 -12.28
C LEU A 114 13.63 -7.34 -10.95
N LEU A 115 14.05 -6.10 -10.65
CA LEU A 115 13.58 -5.36 -9.49
C LEU A 115 12.05 -5.12 -9.57
N GLY A 116 11.55 -4.67 -10.72
CA GLY A 116 10.13 -4.44 -10.97
C GLY A 116 9.30 -5.72 -10.84
N LEU A 117 9.78 -6.84 -11.35
CA LEU A 117 9.10 -8.12 -11.19
C LEU A 117 9.03 -8.52 -9.71
N LYS A 118 10.15 -8.36 -8.97
CA LYS A 118 10.16 -8.64 -7.53
C LYS A 118 9.15 -7.76 -6.80
N THR A 119 9.12 -6.45 -7.04
CA THR A 119 8.20 -5.54 -6.36
C THR A 119 6.74 -5.82 -6.70
N ILE A 120 6.43 -6.17 -7.95
CA ILE A 120 5.08 -6.58 -8.35
C ILE A 120 4.66 -7.82 -7.55
N VAL A 121 5.51 -8.86 -7.49
CA VAL A 121 5.20 -10.07 -6.71
C VAL A 121 5.00 -9.74 -5.22
N ALA A 122 5.91 -8.98 -4.61
CA ALA A 122 5.76 -8.59 -3.21
C ALA A 122 4.49 -7.75 -2.96
N SER A 123 4.19 -6.80 -3.85
CA SER A 123 3.02 -5.93 -3.77
C SER A 123 1.72 -6.70 -3.92
N THR A 124 1.62 -7.62 -4.90
CA THR A 124 0.41 -8.46 -5.07
C THR A 124 0.11 -9.29 -3.83
N ILE A 125 1.14 -9.82 -3.17
CA ILE A 125 0.98 -10.61 -1.94
C ILE A 125 0.58 -9.71 -0.76
N LEU A 126 1.32 -8.61 -0.54
CA LEU A 126 1.16 -7.76 0.63
C LEU A 126 -0.04 -6.80 0.55
N LEU A 127 -0.39 -6.29 -0.63
CA LEU A 127 -1.49 -5.35 -0.86
C LEU A 127 -2.71 -6.00 -1.53
N GLY A 128 -2.57 -7.17 -2.15
CA GLY A 128 -3.67 -7.91 -2.74
C GLY A 128 -4.16 -9.02 -1.83
N VAL A 129 -3.35 -10.08 -1.69
CA VAL A 129 -3.75 -11.33 -1.03
C VAL A 129 -4.03 -11.14 0.46
N ILE A 130 -3.11 -10.54 1.22
CA ILE A 130 -3.28 -10.36 2.66
C ILE A 130 -4.52 -9.50 2.98
N PRO A 131 -4.69 -8.32 2.35
CA PRO A 131 -5.88 -7.50 2.56
C PRO A 131 -7.18 -8.19 2.16
N LEU A 132 -7.20 -8.90 1.03
CA LEU A 132 -8.39 -9.62 0.57
C LEU A 132 -8.80 -10.72 1.56
N LEU A 133 -7.85 -11.52 2.06
CA LEU A 133 -8.14 -12.54 3.07
C LEU A 133 -8.65 -11.91 4.37
N PHE A 134 -8.04 -10.82 4.81
CA PHE A 134 -8.42 -10.17 6.05
C PHE A 134 -9.80 -9.49 5.95
N GLY A 135 -10.07 -8.83 4.82
CA GLY A 135 -11.36 -8.23 4.49
C GLY A 135 -12.48 -9.25 4.48
N LEU A 136 -12.30 -10.36 3.75
CA LEU A 136 -13.27 -11.47 3.72
C LEU A 136 -13.52 -12.05 5.13
N LEU A 137 -12.47 -12.23 5.94
CA LEU A 137 -12.62 -12.76 7.29
C LEU A 137 -13.49 -11.85 8.16
N LEU A 138 -13.25 -10.53 8.13
CA LEU A 138 -14.05 -9.57 8.89
C LEU A 138 -15.46 -9.41 8.34
N GLU A 139 -15.63 -9.51 7.03
CA GLU A 139 -16.96 -9.51 6.43
C GLU A 139 -17.77 -10.72 6.93
N LEU A 140 -17.22 -11.92 6.89
CA LEU A 140 -17.89 -13.15 7.35
C LEU A 140 -18.16 -13.15 8.86
N VAL A 141 -17.23 -12.63 9.67
CA VAL A 141 -17.33 -12.69 11.12
C VAL A 141 -18.19 -11.56 11.70
N VAL A 142 -18.04 -10.34 11.18
CA VAL A 142 -18.64 -9.15 11.79
C VAL A 142 -19.76 -8.59 10.91
N ILE A 143 -19.48 -8.34 9.63
CA ILE A 143 -20.40 -7.57 8.77
C ILE A 143 -21.64 -8.40 8.42
N ILE A 144 -21.48 -9.65 7.97
CA ILE A 144 -22.59 -10.50 7.55
C ILE A 144 -23.58 -10.77 8.68
N PRO A 145 -23.17 -11.15 9.91
CA PRO A 145 -24.10 -11.35 11.01
C PRO A 145 -24.84 -10.08 11.45
N LEU A 146 -24.22 -8.90 11.31
CA LEU A 146 -24.82 -7.62 11.66
C LEU A 146 -25.76 -7.07 10.56
N ARG A 147 -25.39 -7.26 9.30
CA ARG A 147 -26.10 -6.69 8.14
C ARG A 147 -27.25 -7.56 7.67
N VAL A 148 -27.06 -8.87 7.61
CA VAL A 148 -27.96 -9.76 6.85
C VAL A 148 -28.83 -10.60 7.79
N PRO A 149 -30.17 -10.51 7.69
CA PRO A 149 -31.07 -11.36 8.46
C PRO A 149 -30.94 -12.83 8.06
N ILE A 150 -31.27 -13.74 8.97
CA ILE A 150 -30.97 -15.18 8.87
C ILE A 150 -31.58 -15.82 7.61
N HIS A 151 -32.71 -15.30 7.13
CA HIS A 151 -33.45 -15.83 5.98
C HIS A 151 -32.93 -15.36 4.61
N GLN A 152 -31.94 -14.47 4.57
CA GLN A 152 -31.37 -13.93 3.34
C GLN A 152 -29.92 -14.41 3.15
N THR A 153 -29.52 -14.60 1.90
CA THR A 153 -28.15 -14.98 1.51
C THR A 153 -27.27 -13.74 1.37
N PRO A 154 -26.10 -13.70 2.01
CA PRO A 154 -25.15 -12.59 1.82
C PRO A 154 -24.55 -12.61 0.42
N ILE A 155 -24.37 -11.44 -0.18
CA ILE A 155 -23.65 -11.25 -1.43
C ILE A 155 -22.29 -10.63 -1.08
N LEU A 156 -21.21 -11.32 -1.44
CA LEU A 156 -19.83 -10.88 -1.22
C LEU A 156 -19.37 -10.06 -2.41
N PHE A 157 -18.84 -8.86 -2.16
CA PHE A 157 -18.35 -7.97 -3.20
C PHE A 157 -16.84 -7.85 -3.09
N ILE A 158 -16.13 -8.77 -3.75
CA ILE A 158 -14.68 -8.98 -3.63
C ILE A 158 -13.87 -7.67 -3.70
N TRP A 159 -14.24 -6.74 -4.58
CA TRP A 159 -13.55 -5.45 -4.71
C TRP A 159 -13.74 -4.54 -3.48
N GLN A 160 -14.96 -4.50 -2.94
CA GLN A 160 -15.26 -3.77 -1.71
C GLN A 160 -14.56 -4.40 -0.52
N ASP A 161 -14.57 -5.73 -0.42
CA ASP A 161 -13.96 -6.46 0.69
C ASP A 161 -12.44 -6.32 0.67
N TRP A 162 -11.84 -6.31 -0.52
CA TRP A 162 -10.43 -5.97 -0.69
C TRP A 162 -10.14 -4.54 -0.20
N ALA A 163 -10.92 -3.54 -0.60
CA ALA A 163 -10.70 -2.15 -0.20
C ALA A 163 -10.83 -1.97 1.32
N LEU A 164 -11.85 -2.58 1.94
CA LEU A 164 -12.01 -2.62 3.39
C LEU A 164 -10.84 -3.37 4.06
N GLY A 165 -10.43 -4.49 3.48
CA GLY A 165 -9.27 -5.27 3.88
C GLY A 165 -7.97 -4.47 3.89
N VAL A 166 -7.75 -3.57 2.91
CA VAL A 166 -6.56 -2.69 2.87
C VAL A 166 -6.60 -1.72 4.04
N LEU A 167 -7.77 -1.13 4.34
CA LEU A 167 -7.95 -0.25 5.48
C LEU A 167 -7.70 -1.00 6.81
N TYR A 168 -8.24 -2.21 6.97
CA TYR A 168 -8.03 -3.01 8.17
C TYR A 168 -6.57 -3.44 8.33
N THR A 169 -5.92 -3.86 7.24
CA THR A 169 -4.50 -4.25 7.26
C THR A 169 -3.62 -3.07 7.66
N LYS A 170 -3.95 -1.85 7.23
CA LYS A 170 -3.25 -0.62 7.64
C LYS A 170 -3.39 -0.38 9.15
N ILE A 171 -4.60 -0.53 9.70
CA ILE A 171 -4.84 -0.41 11.15
C ILE A 171 -4.08 -1.49 11.91
N ALA A 172 -4.16 -2.75 11.47
CA ALA A 172 -3.45 -3.87 12.08
C ALA A 172 -1.92 -3.68 12.05
N CYS A 173 -1.38 -3.15 10.94
CA CYS A 173 0.04 -2.83 10.82
C CYS A 173 0.45 -1.71 11.80
N ALA A 174 -0.37 -0.65 11.94
CA ALA A 174 -0.12 0.42 12.91
C ALA A 174 -0.10 -0.11 14.35
N ILE A 175 -1.10 -0.93 14.73
CA ILE A 175 -1.13 -1.58 16.05
C ILE A 175 0.09 -2.50 16.22
N THR A 176 0.49 -3.20 15.17
CA THR A 176 1.64 -4.11 15.19
C THR A 176 2.96 -3.39 15.45
N MET A 177 3.11 -2.18 14.91
CA MET A 177 4.28 -1.33 15.14
C MET A 177 4.26 -0.67 16.52
N MET A 178 3.08 -0.36 17.07
CA MET A 178 2.93 0.14 18.44
C MET A 178 3.07 -0.95 19.51
N GLY A 179 2.91 -2.22 19.11
CA GLY A 179 2.99 -3.38 19.98
C GLY A 179 4.41 -3.73 20.45
N PRO A 180 4.53 -4.71 21.36
CA PRO A 180 5.82 -5.17 21.88
C PRO A 180 6.69 -5.80 20.78
N ASP A 181 7.97 -6.03 21.06
CA ASP A 181 8.88 -6.67 20.12
C ASP A 181 8.48 -8.15 19.92
N TRP A 182 7.93 -8.42 18.74
CA TRP A 182 7.41 -9.71 18.28
C TRP A 182 7.85 -9.95 16.83
N PHE A 183 7.79 -11.20 16.40
CA PHE A 183 8.34 -11.63 15.10
C PHE A 183 7.76 -10.81 13.93
N LEU A 184 6.47 -10.48 13.97
CA LEU A 184 5.80 -9.77 12.88
C LEU A 184 6.28 -8.32 12.76
N ARG A 185 6.40 -7.59 13.87
CA ARG A 185 6.98 -6.23 13.86
C ARG A 185 8.42 -6.25 13.35
N ALA A 186 9.23 -7.18 13.82
CA ALA A 186 10.61 -7.32 13.35
C ALA A 186 10.68 -7.62 11.85
N ALA A 187 9.76 -8.45 11.34
CA ALA A 187 9.67 -8.77 9.91
C ALA A 187 9.25 -7.54 9.07
N ILE A 188 8.27 -6.75 9.52
CA ILE A 188 7.84 -5.54 8.82
C ILE A 188 8.93 -4.46 8.88
N GLU A 189 9.59 -4.26 10.03
CA GLU A 189 10.66 -3.28 10.17
C GLU A 189 11.87 -3.62 9.28
N ARG A 190 12.22 -4.92 9.20
CA ARG A 190 13.26 -5.38 8.28
C ARG A 190 12.85 -5.17 6.83
N ALA A 191 11.62 -5.50 6.45
CA ALA A 191 11.13 -5.25 5.10
C ALA A 191 11.14 -3.75 4.73
N TYR A 192 10.86 -2.88 5.71
CA TYR A 192 10.96 -1.42 5.54
C TYR A 192 12.43 -0.96 5.39
N ARG A 193 13.34 -1.50 6.20
CA ARG A 193 14.77 -1.15 6.21
C ARG A 193 15.51 -1.60 4.95
N ASP A 194 15.26 -2.82 4.48
CA ASP A 194 15.87 -3.38 3.26
C ASP A 194 15.39 -2.59 2.01
N GLY A 195 14.21 -1.96 2.12
CA GLY A 195 13.64 -1.13 1.07
C GLY A 195 13.33 -1.90 -0.21
N ILE A 196 13.04 -1.15 -1.28
CA ILE A 196 12.67 -1.75 -2.57
C ILE A 196 13.90 -2.32 -3.28
N ARG A 197 15.04 -1.61 -3.27
CA ARG A 197 16.20 -1.90 -4.12
C ARG A 197 16.90 -3.21 -3.76
N ASP A 198 17.00 -3.51 -2.48
CA ASP A 198 17.71 -4.69 -1.95
C ASP A 198 16.73 -5.71 -1.33
N MET A 199 15.52 -5.79 -1.90
CA MET A 199 14.43 -6.61 -1.37
C MET A 199 14.68 -8.12 -1.51
N ASN A 200 14.65 -8.83 -0.38
CA ASN A 200 14.68 -10.29 -0.33
C ASN A 200 13.25 -10.86 -0.36
N LEU A 201 12.81 -11.31 -1.53
CA LEU A 201 11.47 -11.92 -1.72
C LEU A 201 11.23 -13.15 -0.85
N THR A 202 12.23 -14.01 -0.71
CA THR A 202 12.09 -15.25 0.06
C THR A 202 11.83 -14.95 1.52
N PHE A 203 12.49 -13.91 2.04
CA PHE A 203 12.22 -13.40 3.39
C PHE A 203 10.80 -12.86 3.52
N ILE A 204 10.38 -11.96 2.62
CA ILE A 204 9.01 -11.39 2.65
C ILE A 204 7.96 -12.49 2.59
N PHE A 205 8.16 -13.48 1.71
CA PHE A 205 7.21 -14.57 1.60
C PHE A 205 7.19 -15.45 2.85
N LYS A 206 8.35 -15.89 3.34
CA LYS A 206 8.42 -16.89 4.42
C LYS A 206 8.15 -16.33 5.81
N GLU A 207 8.69 -15.14 6.12
CA GLU A 207 8.66 -14.56 7.47
C GLU A 207 7.50 -13.58 7.67
N LEU A 208 7.03 -12.93 6.59
CA LEU A 208 5.95 -11.94 6.67
C LEU A 208 4.63 -12.46 6.11
N ALA A 209 4.60 -12.90 4.84
CA ALA A 209 3.35 -13.23 4.16
C ALA A 209 2.79 -14.61 4.56
N ALA A 210 3.59 -15.67 4.52
CA ALA A 210 3.17 -17.03 4.80
C ALA A 210 2.48 -17.21 6.17
N PRO A 211 3.03 -16.74 7.31
CA PRO A 211 2.35 -16.90 8.60
C PRO A 211 1.00 -16.18 8.66
N VAL A 212 0.87 -15.03 8.00
CA VAL A 212 -0.37 -14.25 7.94
C VAL A 212 -1.39 -14.90 7.01
N ILE A 213 -0.97 -15.33 5.81
CA ILE A 213 -1.81 -16.00 4.83
C ILE A 213 -2.30 -17.35 5.36
N VAL A 214 -1.43 -18.13 5.98
CA VAL A 214 -1.80 -19.43 6.57
C VAL A 214 -2.76 -19.21 7.73
N SER A 215 -2.51 -18.24 8.61
CA SER A 215 -3.41 -17.99 9.74
C SER A 215 -4.80 -17.51 9.31
N PHE A 216 -4.90 -16.55 8.37
CA PHE A 216 -6.19 -16.13 7.81
C PHE A 216 -6.85 -17.22 6.96
N GLY A 217 -6.08 -17.95 6.16
CA GLY A 217 -6.58 -19.07 5.35
C GLY A 217 -7.15 -20.19 6.21
N LEU A 218 -6.50 -20.54 7.33
CA LEU A 218 -7.04 -21.48 8.31
C LEU A 218 -8.28 -20.93 9.01
N ALA A 219 -8.28 -19.65 9.40
CA ALA A 219 -9.45 -19.01 10.02
C ALA A 219 -10.68 -18.97 9.09
N LEU A 220 -10.48 -18.89 7.77
CA LEU A 220 -11.55 -18.97 6.77
C LEU A 220 -11.96 -20.42 6.46
N SER A 221 -10.99 -21.32 6.29
CA SER A 221 -11.25 -22.70 5.84
C SER A 221 -11.80 -23.61 6.95
N VAL A 222 -11.33 -23.49 8.18
CA VAL A 222 -11.75 -24.37 9.29
C VAL A 222 -13.26 -24.26 9.58
N PRO A 223 -13.84 -23.07 9.78
CA PRO A 223 -15.29 -22.94 9.98
C PRO A 223 -16.07 -23.42 8.75
N TYR A 224 -15.57 -23.15 7.54
CA TYR A 224 -16.21 -23.61 6.31
C TYR A 224 -16.31 -25.14 6.24
N VAL A 225 -15.19 -25.83 6.45
CA VAL A 225 -15.13 -27.29 6.43
C VAL A 225 -16.03 -27.89 7.51
N ILE A 226 -16.02 -27.33 8.72
CA ILE A 226 -16.90 -27.77 9.81
C ILE A 226 -18.38 -27.58 9.43
N ALA A 227 -18.76 -26.40 8.96
CA ALA A 227 -20.15 -26.07 8.63
C ALA A 227 -20.72 -26.90 7.47
N TYR A 228 -19.93 -27.19 6.44
CA TYR A 228 -20.42 -27.86 5.24
C TYR A 228 -20.08 -29.34 5.15
N SER A 229 -19.11 -29.85 5.92
CA SER A 229 -18.74 -31.28 5.91
C SER A 229 -19.27 -32.01 7.14
N PHE A 230 -19.11 -31.42 8.34
CA PHE A 230 -19.46 -32.10 9.59
C PHE A 230 -20.92 -31.87 10.02
N VAL A 231 -21.41 -30.62 9.99
CA VAL A 231 -22.78 -30.31 10.43
C VAL A 231 -23.87 -31.09 9.67
N PRO A 232 -23.79 -31.33 8.35
CA PRO A 232 -24.83 -32.08 7.63
C PRO A 232 -24.98 -33.55 8.06
N ILE A 233 -23.94 -34.12 8.69
CA ILE A 233 -23.97 -35.49 9.21
C ILE A 233 -24.91 -35.58 10.42
N PHE A 234 -24.99 -34.51 11.23
CA PHE A 234 -25.78 -34.50 12.47
C PHE A 234 -27.12 -33.78 12.32
N VAL A 235 -27.22 -32.82 11.40
CA VAL A 235 -28.39 -31.95 11.26
C VAL A 235 -28.95 -32.05 9.84
N THR A 236 -30.17 -32.55 9.72
CA THR A 236 -30.88 -32.69 8.45
C THR A 236 -31.60 -31.40 8.03
N ASN A 237 -32.05 -30.57 8.98
CA ASN A 237 -32.80 -29.33 8.72
C ASN A 237 -31.94 -28.23 8.08
N LEU A 238 -32.32 -27.78 6.88
CA LEU A 238 -31.58 -26.77 6.10
C LEU A 238 -31.47 -25.40 6.81
N GLN A 239 -32.55 -24.96 7.46
CA GLN A 239 -32.57 -23.68 8.18
C GLN A 239 -31.61 -23.68 9.38
N LEU A 240 -31.56 -24.80 10.11
CA LEU A 240 -30.68 -24.97 11.27
C LEU A 240 -29.21 -25.00 10.82
N ARG A 241 -28.90 -25.68 9.70
CA ARG A 241 -27.56 -25.70 9.09
C ARG A 241 -27.06 -24.30 8.73
N ASN A 242 -27.90 -23.48 8.09
CA ASN A 242 -27.53 -22.10 7.72
C ASN A 242 -27.30 -21.22 8.96
N LEU A 243 -28.10 -21.40 10.01
CA LEU A 243 -27.93 -20.68 11.27
C LEU A 243 -26.59 -21.06 11.93
N ILE A 244 -26.29 -22.36 12.02
CA ILE A 244 -25.00 -22.85 12.54
C ILE A 244 -23.85 -22.29 11.73
N ALA A 245 -23.91 -22.37 10.39
CA ALA A 245 -22.85 -21.87 9.52
C ALA A 245 -22.56 -20.39 9.76
N ARG A 246 -23.59 -19.55 9.94
CA ARG A 246 -23.41 -18.11 10.20
C ARG A 246 -22.87 -17.80 11.60
N ARG A 247 -23.19 -18.63 12.61
CA ARG A 247 -22.74 -18.42 14.00
C ARG A 247 -21.36 -19.04 14.29
N LEU A 248 -20.96 -20.03 13.51
CA LEU A 248 -19.70 -20.75 13.70
C LEU A 248 -18.48 -19.86 13.48
N TYR A 249 -18.49 -19.02 12.44
CA TYR A 249 -17.39 -18.06 12.16
C TYR A 249 -17.10 -17.12 13.34
N PRO A 250 -18.07 -16.33 13.86
CA PRO A 250 -17.82 -15.45 15.00
C PRO A 250 -17.51 -16.22 16.28
N PHE A 251 -18.09 -17.41 16.47
CA PHE A 251 -17.81 -18.23 17.66
C PHE A 251 -16.36 -18.74 17.69
N LEU A 252 -15.87 -19.30 16.58
CA LEU A 252 -14.49 -19.78 16.49
C LEU A 252 -13.49 -18.62 16.59
N LEU A 253 -13.78 -17.47 15.97
CA LEU A 253 -12.92 -16.30 16.11
C LEU A 253 -12.87 -15.81 17.56
N LEU A 254 -14.02 -15.77 18.26
CA LEU A 254 -14.07 -15.42 19.69
C LEU A 254 -13.17 -16.34 20.52
N ILE A 255 -13.26 -17.66 20.30
CA ILE A 255 -12.40 -18.63 20.99
C ILE A 255 -10.92 -18.35 20.70
N CYS A 256 -10.54 -18.11 19.45
CA CYS A 256 -9.16 -17.78 19.10
C CYS A 256 -8.68 -16.50 19.82
N VAL A 257 -9.48 -15.43 19.82
CA VAL A 257 -9.15 -14.18 20.50
C VAL A 257 -9.00 -14.37 22.00
N LEU A 258 -9.90 -15.11 22.64
CA LEU A 258 -9.82 -15.42 24.08
C LEU A 258 -8.54 -16.19 24.41
N ASN A 259 -8.18 -17.20 23.62
CA ASN A 259 -6.93 -17.94 23.79
C ASN A 259 -5.69 -17.04 23.68
N VAL A 260 -5.68 -16.11 22.71
CA VAL A 260 -4.60 -15.13 22.56
C VAL A 260 -4.52 -14.21 23.77
N ILE A 261 -5.64 -13.70 24.27
CA ILE A 261 -5.68 -12.82 25.45
C ILE A 261 -5.15 -13.56 26.68
N VAL A 262 -5.60 -14.79 26.92
CA VAL A 262 -5.14 -15.62 28.05
C VAL A 262 -3.63 -15.88 27.94
N PHE A 263 -3.13 -16.23 26.75
CA PHE A 263 -1.70 -16.43 26.53
C PHE A 263 -0.89 -15.16 26.83
N LEU A 264 -1.36 -13.99 26.38
CA LEU A 264 -0.71 -12.71 26.66
C LEU A 264 -0.73 -12.40 28.16
N GLN A 265 -1.86 -12.61 28.85
CA GLN A 265 -1.96 -12.42 30.29
C GLN A 265 -0.95 -13.30 31.04
N ILE A 266 -0.89 -14.60 30.74
CA ILE A 266 0.09 -15.52 31.35
C ILE A 266 1.52 -15.02 31.14
N ARG A 267 1.85 -14.57 29.93
CA ARG A 267 3.19 -14.04 29.63
C ARG A 267 3.50 -12.77 30.42
N GLN A 268 2.53 -11.86 30.57
CA GLN A 268 2.71 -10.65 31.37
C GLN A 268 2.88 -10.98 32.85
N PHE A 269 2.07 -11.90 33.40
CA PHE A 269 2.21 -12.36 34.78
C PHE A 269 3.57 -13.01 35.03
N LYS A 270 4.06 -13.83 34.09
CA LYS A 270 5.39 -14.43 34.21
C LYS A 270 6.50 -13.38 34.24
N LYS A 271 6.45 -12.39 33.34
CA LYS A 271 7.41 -11.28 33.33
C LYS A 271 7.37 -10.47 34.62
N LEU A 272 6.18 -10.16 35.11
CA LEU A 272 6.00 -9.41 36.35
C LEU A 272 6.54 -10.21 37.55
N TYR A 273 6.26 -11.51 37.60
CA TYR A 273 6.77 -12.41 38.63
C TYR A 273 8.31 -12.48 38.61
N GLU A 274 8.93 -12.64 37.43
CA GLU A 274 10.38 -12.64 37.27
C GLU A 274 11.01 -11.31 37.70
N HIS A 275 10.37 -10.18 37.36
CA HIS A 275 10.83 -8.85 37.78
C HIS A 275 10.81 -8.70 39.31
N ILE A 276 9.69 -9.05 39.96
CA ILE A 276 9.56 -8.99 41.43
C ILE A 276 10.58 -9.93 42.10
N LYS A 277 10.79 -11.13 41.55
CA LYS A 277 11.76 -12.09 42.08
C LYS A 277 13.19 -11.54 41.98
N ASN A 278 13.57 -11.01 40.83
CA ASN A 278 14.92 -10.47 40.62
C ASN A 278 15.18 -9.27 41.53
N ASP A 279 14.17 -8.43 41.77
CA ASP A 279 14.26 -7.26 42.66
C ASP A 279 14.39 -7.69 44.13
N LYS A 280 13.56 -8.64 44.58
CA LYS A 280 13.59 -9.14 45.97
C LYS A 280 14.86 -9.91 46.32
N TYR A 281 15.37 -10.71 45.39
CA TYR A 281 16.55 -11.57 45.62
C TYR A 281 17.84 -10.99 45.03
N LEU A 282 17.79 -9.76 44.47
CA LEU A 282 18.92 -9.05 43.87
C LEU A 282 19.73 -9.93 42.89
N VAL A 283 19.06 -10.87 42.23
CA VAL A 283 19.73 -11.91 41.43
C VAL A 283 20.38 -11.24 40.22
N GLY A 284 21.72 -11.26 40.17
CA GLY A 284 22.52 -10.65 39.11
C GLY A 284 23.10 -9.27 39.44
N GLN A 285 22.77 -8.68 40.58
CA GLN A 285 23.44 -7.46 41.05
C GLN A 285 24.68 -7.83 41.88
N ARG A 286 25.87 -7.41 41.43
CA ARG A 286 27.09 -7.47 42.25
C ARG A 286 27.12 -6.25 43.15
N LEU A 287 27.30 -6.47 44.45
CA LEU A 287 27.61 -5.41 45.41
C LEU A 287 28.93 -4.75 45.01
N VAL A 288 28.87 -3.52 44.51
CA VAL A 288 30.05 -2.67 44.36
C VAL A 288 30.26 -2.00 45.71
N ASN A 289 31.24 -2.47 46.48
CA ASN A 289 31.65 -1.78 47.69
C ASN A 289 32.27 -0.44 47.29
N TYR A 290 31.53 0.64 47.55
CA TYR A 290 32.09 1.98 47.53
C TYR A 290 32.87 2.19 48.83
N ASP A 291 34.15 1.80 48.85
CA ASP A 291 35.05 2.23 49.92
C ASP A 291 35.13 3.76 49.88
N HIS A 292 34.41 4.41 50.79
CA HIS A 292 34.64 5.81 51.09
C HIS A 292 36.06 5.92 51.61
N ARG A 293 36.97 6.44 50.78
CA ARG A 293 38.35 6.70 51.16
C ARG A 293 38.39 7.37 52.54
N LYS A 294 38.80 6.60 53.56
CA LYS A 294 39.50 7.14 54.73
C LYS A 294 40.77 7.82 54.21
N LYS A 295 40.67 9.09 53.87
CA LYS A 295 41.81 9.96 53.52
C LYS A 295 41.70 11.32 54.22
N THR A 296 41.37 11.33 55.52
CA THR A 296 41.50 12.57 56.33
C THR A 296 41.88 12.32 57.80
N GLN A 297 42.31 11.12 58.23
CA GLN A 297 42.78 10.90 59.60
C GLN A 297 43.93 9.89 59.64
N ALA A 298 45.07 10.30 59.08
CA ALA A 298 46.40 9.77 59.40
C ALA A 298 47.45 10.89 59.20
N ALA A 299 47.08 12.10 59.63
CA ALA A 299 47.97 13.25 59.75
C ALA A 299 47.78 13.80 61.17
N THR A 300 48.32 13.06 62.13
CA THR A 300 48.70 13.50 63.47
C THR A 300 49.86 12.62 63.89
#